data_AF-J0Y0Y5-F1
#
_entry.id   AF-J0Y0Y5-F1
#
_cell.length_a   1.000
_cell.length_b   1.000
_cell.length_c   1.000
_cell.angle_alpha   90.00
_cell.angle_beta   90.00
_cell.angle_gamma   90.00
#
_symmetry.space_group_name_H-M   'P 1'
#
loop_
_entity.id
_entity.type
_entity.pdbx_description
1 polymer ?
#
loop_
_entity_poly.entity_id
_entity_poly.type
_entity_poly.pdbx_seq_one_letter_code
_entity_poly.pdbx_strand_id
1 'polypeptide(L)'
;MLAQGRADLRALQGPGRRRRQAPKKDQYVKNLDKGFSLEYAYDLVSGNVREVAYQAGEADAFYHKYSYDAENRLRLAYSSEDGRLWQKEARYYYYAHGPLARVELGEELLGSDYRYSLQGWIIGVNGLVKNAVWTDPGADGHETGRHRWFSRDEYAYGLGYNELAYTPIGGSSLNDGAAWSNMSGDILSKDGVSGLFNGNIAYMQTALPQLAREGMGSGSYAAAYQYDQLHRIMASNTYEYNGGQWNKLLRDGLNSPANPKNYGSSYSYDANGNILSLSRYAGGNQIDDLSYHYTYDVDPAQLPEVSSQAIGQLYNNQLQYVTDGAGASTVGDLTSQPGHDGAVATSSQNYEYDEIGNLVRDSSEQIEEIVWNVQGKVQEVHFEAGKPGPSVLQYEYDPMGNRLAKKKLYVDG
;
A
#
# COMPACT_ATOMS: atom_id res chain seq x y z
N MET A 1 59.77 10.37 71.49
CA MET A 1 58.97 11.60 71.69
C MET A 1 59.24 12.53 70.52
N LEU A 2 58.18 12.90 69.81
CA LEU A 2 58.07 13.96 68.79
C LEU A 2 58.97 13.83 67.54
N ALA A 3 58.34 13.28 66.51
CA ALA A 3 58.81 13.19 65.14
C ALA A 3 58.57 14.49 64.37
N GLN A 4 59.61 15.02 63.73
CA GLN A 4 59.52 15.83 62.52
C GLN A 4 60.74 15.49 61.65
N GLY A 5 60.49 14.99 60.44
CA GLY A 5 61.53 14.69 59.45
C GLY A 5 61.02 15.08 58.08
N ARG A 6 61.53 16.22 57.59
CA ARG A 6 61.41 16.66 56.19
C ARG A 6 62.11 15.66 55.27
N ALA A 7 61.51 15.36 54.13
CA ALA A 7 62.25 15.07 52.91
C ALA A 7 61.34 15.36 51.72
N ASP A 8 61.82 16.21 50.81
CA ASP A 8 61.15 16.54 49.57
C ASP A 8 62.01 16.09 48.38
N LEU A 9 61.32 15.66 47.33
CA LEU A 9 61.73 15.49 45.93
C LEU A 9 62.72 14.38 45.53
N ARG A 10 62.19 13.35 44.85
CA ARG A 10 62.42 13.08 43.40
C ARG A 10 61.49 12.00 42.84
N ALA A 11 61.18 12.15 41.56
CA ALA A 11 60.16 11.48 40.76
C ALA A 11 60.49 10.04 40.32
N LEU A 12 59.46 9.22 40.08
CA LEU A 12 59.22 8.41 38.86
C LEU A 12 57.89 7.60 38.96
N GLN A 13 57.33 7.25 37.80
CA GLN A 13 55.92 6.99 37.48
C GLN A 13 55.33 5.63 37.93
N GLY A 14 54.00 5.56 38.12
CA GLY A 14 53.21 4.33 38.19
C GLY A 14 51.70 4.56 38.50
N PRO A 15 50.75 3.73 38.02
CA PRO A 15 49.48 4.21 37.45
C PRO A 15 48.22 3.93 38.30
N GLY A 16 47.13 4.67 38.04
CA GLY A 16 45.81 4.33 38.58
C GLY A 16 44.76 5.44 38.51
N ARG A 17 44.41 5.94 37.32
CA ARG A 17 43.24 6.82 37.17
C ARG A 17 42.00 6.00 36.81
N ARG A 18 41.09 5.91 37.77
CA ARG A 18 39.74 5.33 37.69
C ARG A 18 39.00 5.87 36.46
N ARG A 19 38.70 5.00 35.50
CA ARG A 19 37.68 5.26 34.48
C ARG A 19 36.32 5.29 35.18
N ARG A 20 35.60 6.41 35.08
CA ARG A 20 34.15 6.43 35.28
C ARG A 20 33.54 5.61 34.15
N GLN A 21 33.02 4.43 34.45
CA GLN A 21 32.11 3.72 33.56
C GLN A 21 30.82 4.54 33.44
N ALA A 22 30.41 4.83 32.22
CA ALA A 22 29.06 5.30 31.92
C ALA A 22 28.05 4.18 32.23
N PRO A 23 26.83 4.48 32.68
CA PRO A 23 25.85 3.46 32.99
C PRO A 23 25.34 2.83 31.68
N LYS A 24 25.78 1.60 31.39
CA LYS A 24 25.06 0.71 30.46
C LYS A 24 23.89 0.09 31.22
N LYS A 25 22.67 0.51 30.89
CA LYS A 25 21.46 -0.25 31.18
C LYS A 25 20.65 -0.35 29.90
N ASP A 26 21.20 -1.08 28.95
CA ASP A 26 20.43 -1.64 27.84
C ASP A 26 19.63 -2.81 28.44
N GLN A 27 18.30 -2.71 28.46
CA GLN A 27 17.43 -3.79 28.92
C GLN A 27 17.09 -4.69 27.73
N TYR A 28 17.62 -5.90 27.75
CA TYR A 28 17.34 -6.94 26.77
C TYR A 28 16.10 -7.72 27.22
N VAL A 29 15.05 -7.76 26.41
CA VAL A 29 13.92 -8.67 26.59
C VAL A 29 14.09 -9.82 25.60
N LYS A 30 13.98 -11.07 26.07
CA LYS A 30 14.08 -12.27 25.24
C LYS A 30 12.72 -12.97 25.23
N ASN A 31 12.01 -12.96 24.10
CA ASN A 31 10.84 -13.83 23.90
C ASN A 31 11.36 -15.24 23.62
N LEU A 32 11.02 -16.22 24.46
CA LEU A 32 11.60 -17.57 24.45
C LEU A 32 10.68 -18.65 23.90
N ASP A 33 9.40 -18.36 23.65
CA ASP A 33 8.39 -19.42 23.51
C ASP A 33 8.28 -20.07 22.11
N LYS A 34 8.99 -19.57 21.08
CA LYS A 34 8.91 -20.15 19.71
C LYS A 34 10.24 -20.27 18.95
N GLY A 35 11.36 -20.34 19.65
CA GLY A 35 12.66 -20.65 19.03
C GLY A 35 13.30 -19.49 18.26
N PHE A 36 12.81 -18.26 18.44
CA PHE A 36 13.49 -17.06 17.99
C PHE A 36 13.56 -16.02 19.11
N SER A 37 14.69 -15.31 19.24
CA SER A 37 14.82 -14.17 20.14
C SER A 37 14.81 -12.85 19.39
N LEU A 38 14.14 -11.87 19.97
CA LEU A 38 14.18 -10.48 19.53
C LEU A 38 14.63 -9.62 20.71
N GLU A 39 15.80 -9.01 20.58
CA GLU A 39 16.38 -8.11 21.55
C GLU A 39 16.24 -6.67 21.05
N TYR A 40 16.07 -5.69 21.95
CA TYR A 40 16.00 -4.29 21.55
C TYR A 40 16.64 -3.37 22.59
N ALA A 41 17.24 -2.29 22.11
CA ALA A 41 17.72 -1.19 22.94
C ALA A 41 16.89 0.05 22.64
N TYR A 42 16.47 0.77 23.68
CA TYR A 42 15.61 1.95 23.53
C TYR A 42 15.97 3.06 24.51
N ASP A 43 15.54 4.27 24.19
CA ASP A 43 15.67 5.43 25.05
C ASP A 43 14.57 5.44 26.12
N LEU A 44 14.94 5.48 27.40
CA LEU A 44 13.99 5.38 28.52
C LEU A 44 13.02 6.56 28.63
N VAL A 45 13.35 7.73 28.07
CA VAL A 45 12.53 8.94 28.20
C VAL A 45 11.57 9.07 27.03
N SER A 46 12.08 8.96 25.80
CA SER A 46 11.28 9.08 24.57
C SER A 46 10.58 7.78 24.18
N GLY A 47 11.05 6.62 24.67
CA GLY A 47 10.61 5.30 24.21
C GLY A 47 11.16 4.90 22.85
N ASN A 48 11.99 5.75 22.22
CA ASN A 48 12.53 5.51 20.88
C ASN A 48 13.44 4.29 20.86
N VAL A 49 13.11 3.31 20.01
CA VAL A 49 13.92 2.10 19.78
C VAL A 49 15.16 2.48 18.97
N ARG A 50 16.35 2.23 19.51
CA ARG A 50 17.63 2.55 18.87
C ARG A 50 18.24 1.36 18.13
N GLU A 51 17.98 0.15 18.61
CA GLU A 51 18.49 -1.08 17.99
C GLU A 51 17.48 -2.20 18.19
N VAL A 52 17.33 -3.05 17.18
CA VAL A 52 16.58 -4.31 17.25
C VAL A 52 17.50 -5.40 16.72
N ALA A 53 17.63 -6.50 17.45
CA ALA A 53 18.48 -7.63 17.11
C ALA A 53 17.63 -8.91 17.08
N TYR A 54 17.38 -9.41 15.88
CA TYR A 54 16.80 -10.72 15.66
C TYR A 54 17.90 -11.77 15.80
N GLN A 55 17.64 -12.80 16.60
CA GLN A 55 18.50 -13.98 16.81
C GLN A 55 19.97 -13.62 17.09
N ALA A 56 20.20 -12.65 17.97
CA ALA A 56 21.53 -12.12 18.25
C ALA A 56 22.54 -13.24 18.58
N GLY A 57 23.60 -13.35 17.76
CA GLY A 57 24.66 -14.35 17.91
C GLY A 57 24.41 -15.69 17.22
N GLU A 58 23.22 -15.92 16.66
CA GLU A 58 22.92 -17.11 15.86
C GLU A 58 23.32 -16.92 14.38
N ALA A 59 23.29 -18.00 13.60
CA ALA A 59 23.68 -17.97 12.20
C ALA A 59 22.73 -17.14 11.31
N ASP A 60 21.47 -16.99 11.71
CA ASP A 60 20.43 -16.20 11.03
C ASP A 60 20.21 -14.83 11.68
N ALA A 61 21.20 -14.33 12.44
CA ALA A 61 21.09 -13.04 13.10
C ALA A 61 20.88 -11.88 12.10
N PHE A 62 20.02 -10.93 12.46
CA PHE A 62 19.80 -9.72 11.68
C PHE A 62 19.49 -8.53 12.58
N TYR A 63 20.09 -7.39 12.28
CA TYR A 63 20.07 -6.23 13.17
C TYR A 63 19.58 -4.99 12.44
N HIS A 64 18.78 -4.19 13.15
CA HIS A 64 18.37 -2.87 12.72
C HIS A 64 18.83 -1.82 13.72
N LYS A 65 19.21 -0.64 13.23
CA LYS A 65 19.59 0.49 14.07
C LYS A 65 18.97 1.77 13.58
N TYR A 66 18.52 2.59 14.52
CA TYR A 66 17.77 3.81 14.26
C TYR A 66 18.39 5.00 14.97
N SER A 67 18.33 6.17 14.32
CA SER A 67 18.62 7.45 14.96
C SER A 67 17.44 8.39 14.80
N TYR A 68 17.30 9.33 15.73
CA TYR A 68 16.19 10.26 15.78
C TYR A 68 16.70 11.70 15.79
N ASP A 69 15.89 12.64 15.32
CA ASP A 69 16.15 14.07 15.46
C ASP A 69 15.75 14.58 16.87
N ALA A 70 15.92 15.89 17.09
CA ALA A 70 15.63 16.51 18.38
C ALA A 70 14.12 16.49 18.73
N GLU A 71 13.26 16.31 17.73
CA GLU A 71 11.82 16.20 17.84
C GLU A 71 11.34 14.74 17.93
N ASN A 72 12.24 13.78 18.18
CA ASN A 72 11.97 12.35 18.29
C ASN A 72 11.44 11.70 17.00
N ARG A 73 11.72 12.27 15.83
CA ARG A 73 11.35 11.66 14.53
C ARG A 73 12.49 10.83 13.98
N LEU A 74 12.17 9.73 13.31
CA LEU A 74 13.16 8.83 12.72
C LEU A 74 14.01 9.58 11.69
N ARG A 75 15.33 9.54 11.83
CA ARG A 75 16.27 10.28 10.99
C ARG A 75 17.11 9.38 10.10
N LEU A 76 17.56 8.25 10.62
CA LEU A 76 18.36 7.27 9.90
C LEU A 76 17.93 5.87 10.29
N ALA A 77 17.92 4.96 9.33
CA ALA A 77 17.75 3.53 9.53
C ALA A 77 18.93 2.78 8.91
N TYR A 78 19.41 1.77 9.63
CA TYR A 78 20.52 0.92 9.23
C TYR A 78 20.15 -0.55 9.39
N SER A 79 20.78 -1.40 8.59
CA SER A 79 20.74 -2.85 8.73
C SER A 79 22.15 -3.43 8.93
N SER A 80 22.22 -4.66 9.45
CA SER A 80 23.47 -5.42 9.58
C SER A 80 23.17 -6.90 9.74
N GLU A 81 24.02 -7.76 9.19
CA GLU A 81 23.97 -9.22 9.40
C GLU A 81 24.82 -9.66 10.61
N ASP A 82 25.79 -8.84 11.04
CA ASP A 82 26.78 -9.21 12.07
C ASP A 82 26.81 -8.27 13.29
N GLY A 83 25.99 -7.22 13.28
CA GLY A 83 25.92 -6.17 14.30
C GLY A 83 27.14 -5.24 14.33
N ARG A 84 28.09 -5.39 13.39
CA ARG A 84 29.37 -4.66 13.35
C ARG A 84 29.50 -3.79 12.11
N LEU A 85 29.25 -4.36 10.93
CA LEU A 85 29.20 -3.65 9.67
C LEU A 85 27.76 -3.23 9.40
N TRP A 86 27.54 -1.92 9.37
CA TRP A 86 26.20 -1.34 9.25
C TRP A 86 26.06 -0.66 7.90
N GLN A 87 25.00 -1.03 7.17
CA GLN A 87 24.61 -0.40 5.92
C GLN A 87 23.49 0.61 6.19
N LYS A 88 23.58 1.81 5.61
CA LYS A 88 22.53 2.83 5.74
C LYS A 88 21.43 2.51 4.73
N GLU A 89 20.28 2.08 5.24
CA GLU A 89 19.12 1.76 4.42
C GLU A 89 18.34 3.01 4.02
N ALA A 90 18.14 3.91 4.98
CA ALA A 90 17.31 5.09 4.74
C ALA A 90 17.76 6.30 5.56
N ARG A 91 17.55 7.49 4.98
CA ARG A 91 17.63 8.78 5.67
C ARG A 91 16.36 9.58 5.44
N TYR A 92 15.86 10.19 6.50
CA TYR A 92 14.59 10.90 6.51
C TYR A 92 14.83 12.37 6.80
N TYR A 93 14.14 13.23 6.05
CA TYR A 93 14.13 14.67 6.23
C TYR A 93 12.70 15.14 6.38
N TYR A 94 12.47 16.14 7.22
CA TYR A 94 11.15 16.65 7.52
C TYR A 94 11.08 18.15 7.24
N TYR A 95 9.88 18.62 6.88
CA TYR A 95 9.60 20.03 6.90
C TYR A 95 9.63 20.58 8.33
N ALA A 96 9.89 21.88 8.45
CA ALA A 96 9.88 22.57 9.74
C ALA A 96 8.52 22.45 10.46
N HIS A 97 7.43 22.29 9.71
CA HIS A 97 6.08 22.13 10.27
C HIS A 97 5.71 20.66 10.59
N GLY A 98 6.63 19.70 10.42
CA GLY A 98 6.46 18.32 10.90
C GLY A 98 6.54 17.22 9.84
N PRO A 99 5.76 17.27 8.74
CA PRO A 99 5.64 16.20 7.75
C PRO A 99 6.96 15.80 7.09
N LEU A 100 7.03 14.55 6.65
CA LEU A 100 8.17 13.97 5.94
C LEU A 100 8.37 14.72 4.61
N ALA A 101 9.53 15.32 4.40
CA ALA A 101 9.85 16.05 3.18
C ALA A 101 10.56 15.17 2.16
N ARG A 102 11.48 14.31 2.61
CA ARG A 102 12.28 13.44 1.74
C ARG A 102 12.70 12.16 2.42
N VAL A 103 12.74 11.07 1.66
CA VAL A 103 13.45 9.83 2.01
C VAL A 103 14.56 9.59 1.01
N GLU A 104 15.77 9.34 1.49
CA GLU A 104 16.89 8.86 0.68
C GLU A 104 17.10 7.38 1.00
N LEU A 105 17.05 6.51 -0.01
CA LEU A 105 17.18 5.06 0.13
C LEU A 105 18.50 4.55 -0.46
N GLY A 106 19.03 3.48 0.14
CA GLY A 106 20.13 2.69 -0.45
C GLY A 106 21.39 3.48 -0.74
N GLU A 107 21.84 4.30 0.20
CA GLU A 107 23.04 5.15 0.06
C GLU A 107 23.04 6.04 -1.19
N GLU A 108 22.02 6.88 -1.31
CA GLU A 108 21.86 7.83 -2.43
C GLU A 108 21.44 7.16 -3.75
N LEU A 109 20.85 5.97 -3.69
CA LEU A 109 20.30 5.29 -4.86
C LEU A 109 19.01 5.96 -5.36
N LEU A 110 18.04 6.16 -4.46
CA LEU A 110 16.72 6.71 -4.79
C LEU A 110 16.32 7.78 -3.77
N GLY A 111 15.82 8.91 -4.27
CA GLY A 111 15.14 9.92 -3.47
C GLY A 111 13.63 9.86 -3.66
N SER A 112 12.89 10.16 -2.61
CA SER A 112 11.45 10.36 -2.69
C SER A 112 11.09 11.64 -1.97
N ASP A 113 10.68 12.66 -2.72
CA ASP A 113 10.30 13.97 -2.21
C ASP A 113 8.79 14.10 -2.10
N TYR A 114 8.30 14.54 -0.94
CA TYR A 114 6.88 14.60 -0.63
C TYR A 114 6.42 16.04 -0.49
N ARG A 115 5.27 16.36 -1.08
CA ARG A 115 4.65 17.69 -1.05
C ARG A 115 3.23 17.59 -0.54
N TYR A 116 2.82 18.58 0.27
CA TYR A 116 1.54 18.57 0.97
C TYR A 116 0.73 19.84 0.73
N SER A 117 -0.59 19.72 0.80
CA SER A 117 -1.51 20.84 0.98
C SER A 117 -1.38 21.45 2.38
N LEU A 118 -2.02 22.60 2.61
CA LEU A 118 -2.08 23.22 3.93
C LEU A 118 -2.79 22.35 4.98
N GLN A 119 -3.70 21.48 4.55
CA GLN A 119 -4.41 20.53 5.39
C GLN A 119 -3.58 19.28 5.72
N GLY A 120 -2.38 19.15 5.14
CA GLY A 120 -1.49 18.01 5.33
C GLY A 120 -1.77 16.82 4.39
N TRP A 121 -2.57 17.01 3.33
CA TRP A 121 -2.78 15.96 2.33
C TRP A 121 -1.63 15.93 1.33
N ILE A 122 -1.15 14.75 0.95
CA ILE A 122 -0.13 14.62 -0.09
C ILE A 122 -0.71 15.11 -1.40
N ILE A 123 -0.06 16.07 -2.05
CA ILE A 123 -0.43 16.59 -3.37
C ILE A 123 0.54 16.14 -4.46
N GLY A 124 1.74 15.70 -4.08
CA GLY A 124 2.71 15.19 -5.02
C GLY A 124 3.86 14.45 -4.36
N VAL A 125 4.34 13.41 -5.02
CA VAL A 125 5.59 12.72 -4.74
C VAL A 125 6.45 12.78 -5.99
N ASN A 126 7.70 13.24 -5.84
CA ASN A 126 8.66 13.48 -6.92
C ASN A 126 8.14 14.45 -7.99
N GLY A 127 8.92 14.72 -9.06
CA GLY A 127 8.53 15.59 -10.17
C GLY A 127 7.58 14.90 -11.17
N LEU A 128 6.43 15.52 -11.49
CA LEU A 128 5.38 14.89 -12.32
C LEU A 128 5.63 14.96 -13.83
N VAL A 129 6.76 15.54 -14.24
CA VAL A 129 7.11 15.69 -15.65
C VAL A 129 8.09 14.63 -16.06
N LYS A 130 7.72 13.93 -17.12
CA LYS A 130 8.59 13.04 -17.88
C LYS A 130 9.95 13.71 -18.16
N ASN A 131 11.01 13.19 -17.53
CA ASN A 131 12.41 13.59 -17.71
C ASN A 131 12.78 15.03 -17.33
N ALA A 132 11.91 15.81 -16.66
CA ALA A 132 12.30 17.16 -16.24
C ALA A 132 12.90 17.13 -14.84
N VAL A 133 14.22 16.95 -14.82
CA VAL A 133 15.03 17.04 -13.60
C VAL A 133 14.91 18.44 -12.94
N TRP A 134 14.47 19.45 -13.68
CA TRP A 134 14.23 20.82 -13.20
C TRP A 134 12.93 21.02 -12.42
N THR A 135 11.99 20.06 -12.50
CA THR A 135 10.68 20.14 -11.83
C THR A 135 10.59 19.23 -10.62
N ASP A 136 11.58 18.35 -10.45
CA ASP A 136 11.76 17.55 -9.27
C ASP A 136 12.21 18.45 -8.08
N PRO A 137 11.45 18.46 -6.96
CA PRO A 137 11.85 19.16 -5.74
C PRO A 137 13.23 18.77 -5.20
N GLY A 138 13.64 17.51 -5.40
CA GLY A 138 14.96 16.99 -5.00
C GLY A 138 16.09 17.42 -5.93
N ALA A 139 15.79 17.64 -7.20
CA ALA A 139 16.76 17.79 -8.28
C ALA A 139 17.71 16.57 -8.37
N ASP A 140 17.14 15.38 -8.27
CA ASP A 140 17.81 14.08 -8.28
C ASP A 140 18.36 13.76 -9.67
N GLY A 141 19.66 13.46 -9.74
CA GLY A 141 20.35 13.27 -11.02
C GLY A 141 20.51 14.55 -11.85
N HIS A 142 20.33 15.73 -11.23
CA HIS A 142 20.58 17.03 -11.85
C HIS A 142 22.06 17.43 -11.76
N GLU A 143 22.73 17.72 -12.87
CA GLU A 143 24.20 17.97 -12.90
C GLU A 143 24.69 19.04 -11.90
N THR A 144 23.89 20.07 -11.66
CA THR A 144 24.19 21.18 -10.74
C THR A 144 23.35 21.15 -9.45
N GLY A 145 22.49 20.15 -9.29
CA GLY A 145 21.61 20.01 -8.12
C GLY A 145 22.33 19.46 -6.90
N ARG A 146 21.72 19.64 -5.73
CA ARG A 146 22.25 19.11 -4.46
C ARG A 146 22.31 17.58 -4.46
N HIS A 147 21.36 16.93 -5.15
CA HIS A 147 21.23 15.48 -5.23
C HIS A 147 21.67 14.94 -6.59
N ARG A 148 22.68 15.56 -7.22
CA ARG A 148 23.18 15.16 -8.55
C ARG A 148 23.66 13.71 -8.68
N TRP A 149 24.00 13.08 -7.55
CA TRP A 149 24.49 11.70 -7.50
C TRP A 149 23.39 10.67 -7.26
N PHE A 150 22.17 11.14 -6.98
CA PHE A 150 21.00 10.28 -6.95
C PHE A 150 20.63 9.86 -8.37
N SER A 151 20.07 8.65 -8.49
CA SER A 151 19.40 8.25 -9.72
C SER A 151 18.23 9.20 -9.96
N ARG A 152 17.93 9.47 -11.23
CA ARG A 152 16.71 10.21 -11.58
C ARG A 152 15.48 9.43 -11.11
N ASP A 153 14.43 10.16 -10.77
CA ASP A 153 13.16 9.56 -10.36
C ASP A 153 12.63 8.55 -11.38
N GLU A 154 12.30 7.35 -10.90
CA GLU A 154 11.69 6.29 -11.70
C GLU A 154 10.16 6.27 -11.61
N TYR A 155 9.62 7.01 -10.65
CA TYR A 155 8.20 7.25 -10.52
C TYR A 155 7.95 8.64 -9.92
N ALA A 156 6.80 9.20 -10.26
CA ALA A 156 6.19 10.31 -9.55
C ALA A 156 4.68 10.17 -9.58
N TYR A 157 4.00 10.73 -8.58
CA TYR A 157 2.55 10.83 -8.63
C TYR A 157 2.03 12.11 -8.00
N GLY A 158 0.87 12.56 -8.45
CA GLY A 158 0.18 13.76 -7.99
C GLY A 158 -1.25 13.41 -7.61
N LEU A 159 -1.74 13.98 -6.52
CA LEU A 159 -3.10 13.75 -6.04
C LEU A 159 -3.87 15.07 -6.01
N GLY A 160 -5.03 15.07 -6.67
CA GLY A 160 -5.97 16.16 -6.63
C GLY A 160 -7.16 15.82 -5.75
N TYR A 161 -7.59 16.78 -4.92
CA TYR A 161 -8.72 16.62 -4.00
C TYR A 161 -9.87 17.55 -4.37
N ASN A 162 -9.58 18.86 -4.43
CA ASN A 162 -10.51 19.90 -4.86
C ASN A 162 -9.79 21.14 -5.38
N GLU A 163 -10.54 21.99 -6.08
CA GLU A 163 -10.08 23.20 -6.74
C GLU A 163 -9.35 24.21 -5.87
N LEU A 164 -9.47 24.12 -4.54
CA LEU A 164 -8.79 24.99 -3.60
C LEU A 164 -7.70 24.28 -2.79
N ALA A 165 -7.45 22.99 -3.06
CA ALA A 165 -6.54 22.16 -2.25
C ALA A 165 -5.07 22.63 -2.37
N TYR A 166 -4.68 23.21 -3.51
CA TYR A 166 -3.32 23.71 -3.69
C TYR A 166 -3.24 24.81 -4.75
N THR A 167 -2.64 25.94 -4.37
CA THR A 167 -2.24 27.01 -5.28
C THR A 167 -0.75 27.30 -5.06
N PRO A 168 0.12 27.22 -6.09
CA PRO A 168 1.54 27.48 -5.93
C PRO A 168 1.79 28.96 -5.61
N ILE A 169 2.76 29.20 -4.72
CA ILE A 169 3.24 30.56 -4.42
C ILE A 169 4.14 31.01 -5.59
N GLY A 170 3.88 32.19 -6.16
CA GLY A 170 4.72 32.78 -7.22
C GLY A 170 4.12 32.78 -8.63
N GLY A 171 2.86 32.36 -8.80
CA GLY A 171 2.03 32.69 -9.98
C GLY A 171 2.39 32.00 -11.30
N SER A 172 3.54 31.32 -11.38
CA SER A 172 3.75 30.28 -12.38
C SER A 172 3.26 28.97 -11.76
N SER A 173 2.34 28.29 -12.46
CA SER A 173 2.20 26.84 -12.30
C SER A 173 3.61 26.28 -12.21
N LEU A 174 3.90 25.47 -11.18
CA LEU A 174 5.08 24.63 -11.26
C LEU A 174 5.12 24.11 -12.70
N ASN A 175 6.22 24.32 -13.41
CA ASN A 175 6.40 23.67 -14.71
C ASN A 175 6.48 22.13 -14.53
N ASP A 176 6.08 21.58 -13.36
CA ASP A 176 5.34 20.33 -13.30
C ASP A 176 4.19 20.41 -14.32
N GLY A 177 4.34 19.79 -15.49
CA GLY A 177 3.34 19.49 -16.51
C GLY A 177 2.13 18.67 -16.02
N ALA A 178 1.68 19.00 -14.82
CA ALA A 178 0.64 18.47 -13.96
C ALA A 178 -0.03 19.62 -13.18
N ALA A 179 0.03 20.85 -13.71
CA ALA A 179 -0.68 21.96 -13.12
C ALA A 179 -2.17 21.58 -13.00
N TRP A 180 -2.75 21.83 -11.83
CA TRP A 180 -4.19 21.81 -11.60
C TRP A 180 -4.96 22.47 -12.75
N SER A 181 -4.41 23.53 -13.38
CA SER A 181 -4.98 24.24 -14.53
C SER A 181 -5.05 23.43 -15.83
N ASN A 182 -4.18 22.44 -16.05
CA ASN A 182 -4.25 21.54 -17.22
C ASN A 182 -5.24 20.38 -16.98
N MET A 183 -5.32 19.87 -15.75
CA MET A 183 -6.30 18.83 -15.39
C MET A 183 -7.71 19.38 -15.17
N SER A 184 -7.86 20.63 -14.70
CA SER A 184 -9.18 21.24 -14.51
C SER A 184 -9.93 21.47 -15.81
N GLY A 185 -9.21 21.77 -16.88
CA GLY A 185 -9.78 21.91 -18.22
C GLY A 185 -10.17 20.57 -18.85
N ASP A 186 -9.32 19.54 -18.74
CA ASP A 186 -9.51 18.29 -19.48
C ASP A 186 -10.21 17.16 -18.71
N ILE A 187 -10.05 17.08 -17.40
CA ILE A 187 -10.57 15.97 -16.57
C ILE A 187 -11.77 16.43 -15.74
N LEU A 188 -11.63 17.54 -14.99
CA LEU A 188 -12.70 18.03 -14.10
C LEU A 188 -13.91 18.55 -14.89
N SER A 189 -13.69 19.24 -16.02
CA SER A 189 -14.80 19.80 -16.83
C SER A 189 -15.51 18.76 -17.71
N LYS A 190 -14.82 17.70 -18.17
CA LYS A 190 -15.35 16.73 -19.14
C LYS A 190 -16.15 15.59 -18.51
N ASP A 191 -15.85 15.24 -17.27
CA ASP A 191 -16.47 14.10 -16.57
C ASP A 191 -17.36 14.50 -15.39
N GLY A 192 -17.56 15.80 -15.12
CA GLY A 192 -18.32 16.24 -13.95
C GLY A 192 -17.70 15.81 -12.61
N VAL A 193 -16.39 15.52 -12.62
CA VAL A 193 -15.63 15.24 -11.40
C VAL A 193 -15.53 16.55 -10.64
N SER A 194 -16.34 16.71 -9.59
CA SER A 194 -16.22 17.79 -8.63
C SER A 194 -15.32 17.35 -7.50
N GLY A 195 -14.34 18.18 -7.16
CA GLY A 195 -13.52 17.92 -6.00
C GLY A 195 -14.33 17.97 -4.71
N LEU A 196 -14.08 17.03 -3.80
CA LEU A 196 -14.71 17.02 -2.49
C LEU A 196 -13.76 17.63 -1.45
N PHE A 197 -14.31 18.40 -0.52
CA PHE A 197 -13.55 19.07 0.55
C PHE A 197 -13.29 18.18 1.77
N ASN A 198 -13.57 16.88 1.64
CA ASN A 198 -13.51 15.88 2.70
C ASN A 198 -12.23 15.01 2.67
N GLY A 199 -11.32 15.26 1.72
CA GLY A 199 -10.08 14.49 1.55
C GLY A 199 -10.17 13.33 0.57
N ASN A 200 -11.30 13.14 -0.11
CA ASN A 200 -11.39 12.19 -1.22
C ASN A 200 -10.50 12.63 -2.38
N ILE A 201 -9.78 11.68 -2.96
CA ILE A 201 -8.93 11.91 -4.13
C ILE A 201 -9.86 11.99 -5.35
N ALA A 202 -9.96 13.16 -5.97
CA ALA A 202 -10.70 13.37 -7.21
C ALA A 202 -9.93 12.85 -8.43
N TYR A 203 -8.60 12.92 -8.40
CA TYR A 203 -7.75 12.32 -9.43
C TYR A 203 -6.36 11.97 -8.92
N MET A 204 -5.72 11.03 -9.59
CA MET A 204 -4.31 10.69 -9.43
C MET A 204 -3.60 10.77 -10.78
N GLN A 205 -2.50 11.51 -10.86
CA GLN A 205 -1.58 11.49 -11.99
C GLN A 205 -0.36 10.66 -11.63
N THR A 206 0.19 9.92 -12.59
CA THR A 206 1.44 9.18 -12.46
C THR A 206 2.36 9.50 -13.62
N ALA A 207 3.64 9.72 -13.32
CA ALA A 207 4.73 9.71 -14.30
C ALA A 207 5.60 8.47 -14.05
N LEU A 208 5.76 7.65 -15.09
CA LEU A 208 6.48 6.38 -15.06
C LEU A 208 7.51 6.39 -16.19
N PRO A 209 8.62 7.15 -16.05
CA PRO A 209 9.59 7.34 -17.11
C PRO A 209 10.24 6.03 -17.60
N GLN A 210 10.46 5.04 -16.73
CA GLN A 210 11.00 3.75 -17.16
C GLN A 210 10.08 3.06 -18.17
N LEU A 211 8.77 3.00 -17.91
CA LEU A 211 7.81 2.40 -18.85
C LEU A 211 7.85 3.09 -20.22
N ALA A 212 8.00 4.43 -20.24
CA ALA A 212 8.18 5.16 -21.49
C ALA A 212 9.48 4.82 -22.21
N ARG A 213 10.59 4.66 -21.48
CA ARG A 213 11.90 4.30 -22.05
C ARG A 213 11.90 2.89 -22.64
N GLU A 214 11.16 1.98 -22.03
CA GLU A 214 10.97 0.60 -22.50
C GLU A 214 9.93 0.47 -23.62
N GLY A 215 9.30 1.58 -24.04
CA GLY A 215 8.28 1.58 -25.08
C GLY A 215 6.92 1.02 -24.63
N MET A 216 6.70 0.84 -23.33
CA MET A 216 5.48 0.31 -22.72
C MET A 216 4.40 1.39 -22.50
N GLY A 217 4.28 2.34 -23.44
CA GLY A 217 3.29 3.42 -23.43
C GLY A 217 3.88 4.83 -23.22
N SER A 218 3.03 5.83 -22.95
CA SER A 218 3.49 7.23 -22.81
C SER A 218 4.36 7.47 -21.57
N GLY A 219 4.20 6.65 -20.53
CA GLY A 219 4.76 6.85 -19.19
C GLY A 219 4.11 8.02 -18.44
N SER A 220 2.93 8.48 -18.84
CA SER A 220 2.19 9.54 -18.16
C SER A 220 0.70 9.25 -18.23
N TYR A 221 0.16 8.80 -17.09
CA TYR A 221 -1.22 8.36 -16.95
C TYR A 221 -1.91 9.14 -15.85
N ALA A 222 -3.24 9.22 -15.92
CA ALA A 222 -4.05 9.70 -14.82
C ALA A 222 -5.31 8.86 -14.66
N ALA A 223 -5.84 8.83 -13.45
CA ALA A 223 -7.15 8.28 -13.13
C ALA A 223 -7.99 9.36 -12.45
N ALA A 224 -9.26 9.48 -12.85
CA ALA A 224 -10.22 10.38 -12.24
C ALA A 224 -11.34 9.58 -11.58
N TYR A 225 -11.72 9.98 -10.38
CA TYR A 225 -12.63 9.25 -9.51
C TYR A 225 -13.91 10.03 -9.27
N GLN A 226 -15.03 9.33 -9.30
CA GLN A 226 -16.34 9.86 -8.92
C GLN A 226 -16.83 9.15 -7.68
N TYR A 227 -17.57 9.88 -6.84
CA TYR A 227 -18.11 9.34 -5.59
C TYR A 227 -19.60 9.64 -5.49
N ASP A 228 -20.31 8.82 -4.74
CA ASP A 228 -21.66 9.14 -4.29
C ASP A 228 -21.65 10.06 -3.06
N GLN A 229 -22.85 10.39 -2.57
CA GLN A 229 -23.04 11.26 -1.40
C GLN A 229 -22.48 10.67 -0.09
N LEU A 230 -22.29 9.35 -0.03
CA LEU A 230 -21.71 8.64 1.11
C LEU A 230 -20.20 8.40 0.93
N HIS A 231 -19.59 9.02 -0.09
CA HIS A 231 -18.16 8.98 -0.37
C HIS A 231 -17.65 7.60 -0.81
N ARG A 232 -18.52 6.78 -1.41
CA ARG A 232 -18.15 5.51 -2.05
C ARG A 232 -17.80 5.75 -3.52
N ILE A 233 -16.78 5.06 -4.03
CA ILE A 233 -16.31 5.24 -5.41
C ILE A 233 -17.33 4.67 -6.41
N MET A 234 -17.82 5.50 -7.33
CA MET A 234 -18.81 5.11 -8.34
C MET A 234 -18.18 4.87 -9.71
N ALA A 235 -17.07 5.54 -10.00
CA ALA A 235 -16.35 5.36 -11.26
C ALA A 235 -14.86 5.71 -11.13
N SER A 236 -14.05 5.09 -11.98
CA SER A 236 -12.66 5.41 -12.23
C SER A 236 -12.41 5.46 -13.73
N ASN A 237 -12.00 6.62 -14.23
CA ASN A 237 -11.72 6.84 -15.65
C ASN A 237 -10.24 7.10 -15.87
N THR A 238 -9.63 6.40 -16.82
CA THR A 238 -8.19 6.53 -17.11
C THR A 238 -7.94 7.52 -18.23
N TYR A 239 -6.81 8.21 -18.17
CA TYR A 239 -6.35 9.18 -19.14
C TYR A 239 -4.88 8.92 -19.47
N GLU A 240 -4.51 9.26 -20.70
CA GLU A 240 -3.13 9.26 -21.17
C GLU A 240 -2.72 10.65 -21.64
N TYR A 241 -1.50 11.06 -21.29
CA TYR A 241 -0.93 12.31 -21.77
C TYR A 241 -0.19 12.10 -23.10
N ASN A 242 -0.63 12.79 -24.16
CA ASN A 242 -0.07 12.63 -25.52
C ASN A 242 0.88 13.78 -25.94
N GLY A 243 1.45 14.53 -24.99
CA GLY A 243 2.39 15.62 -25.29
C GLY A 243 1.73 16.99 -25.50
N GLY A 244 0.43 17.12 -25.24
CA GLY A 244 -0.26 18.40 -25.26
C GLY A 244 -1.51 18.46 -24.39
N GLN A 245 -2.25 17.35 -24.27
CA GLN A 245 -3.52 17.27 -23.54
C GLN A 245 -3.70 15.90 -22.86
N TRP A 246 -4.59 15.86 -21.87
CA TRP A 246 -5.06 14.61 -21.29
C TRP A 246 -6.20 14.03 -22.13
N ASN A 247 -6.01 12.82 -22.63
CA ASN A 247 -7.01 12.13 -23.44
C ASN A 247 -7.63 11.03 -22.61
N LYS A 248 -8.96 11.08 -22.47
CA LYS A 248 -9.69 10.03 -21.79
C LYS A 248 -9.61 8.76 -22.62
N LEU A 249 -9.25 7.67 -21.96
CA LEU A 249 -9.17 6.34 -22.54
C LEU A 249 -10.59 5.71 -22.52
N LEU A 250 -11.48 6.19 -23.40
CA LEU A 250 -12.91 5.85 -23.50
C LEU A 250 -13.31 5.11 -24.79
N ARG A 251 -14.48 4.43 -24.74
CA ARG A 251 -15.43 4.32 -25.86
C ARG A 251 -16.28 5.55 -25.69
N ASP A 252 -16.03 6.61 -26.43
CA ASP A 252 -17.12 7.52 -26.68
C ASP A 252 -17.87 7.02 -27.92
N GLY A 253 -19.18 6.90 -27.82
CA GLY A 253 -20.09 6.46 -28.89
C GLY A 253 -20.21 7.46 -30.03
N LEU A 254 -19.20 8.30 -30.27
CA LEU A 254 -19.12 9.30 -31.32
C LEU A 254 -17.76 9.22 -32.04
N ASN A 255 -17.76 8.53 -33.18
CA ASN A 255 -16.88 8.75 -34.33
C ASN A 255 -15.35 8.61 -34.17
N SER A 256 -14.88 7.52 -33.57
CA SER A 256 -13.66 6.89 -34.10
C SER A 256 -13.58 5.39 -33.82
N PRO A 257 -13.84 4.52 -34.82
CA PRO A 257 -13.58 3.08 -34.75
C PRO A 257 -12.09 2.71 -34.55
N ALA A 258 -11.19 3.70 -34.51
CA ALA A 258 -9.76 3.50 -34.67
C ALA A 258 -8.98 3.33 -33.34
N ASN A 259 -9.59 3.52 -32.17
CA ASN A 259 -8.86 3.36 -30.91
C ASN A 259 -9.76 3.09 -29.70
N PRO A 260 -10.36 1.89 -29.57
CA PRO A 260 -11.08 1.50 -28.38
C PRO A 260 -10.03 1.18 -27.29
N LYS A 261 -9.36 2.16 -26.70
CA LYS A 261 -8.44 1.91 -25.58
C LYS A 261 -9.17 2.23 -24.30
N ASN A 262 -10.29 1.56 -24.03
CA ASN A 262 -11.08 1.84 -22.85
C ASN A 262 -10.35 1.29 -21.63
N TYR A 263 -10.07 2.17 -20.67
CA TYR A 263 -9.60 1.76 -19.36
C TYR A 263 -10.40 2.50 -18.30
N GLY A 264 -11.30 1.77 -17.65
CA GLY A 264 -12.16 2.36 -16.63
C GLY A 264 -12.97 1.31 -15.90
N SER A 265 -13.56 1.74 -14.79
CA SER A 265 -14.45 0.91 -13.99
C SER A 265 -15.61 1.71 -13.46
N SER A 266 -16.79 1.10 -13.35
CA SER A 266 -17.94 1.65 -12.65
C SER A 266 -18.43 0.67 -11.60
N TYR A 267 -19.01 1.20 -10.53
CA TYR A 267 -19.47 0.46 -9.37
C TYR A 267 -20.86 0.91 -8.98
N SER A 268 -21.65 0.00 -8.41
CA SER A 268 -22.93 0.33 -7.78
C SER A 268 -23.04 -0.32 -6.41
N TYR A 269 -23.86 0.28 -5.54
CA TYR A 269 -24.03 -0.15 -4.16
C TYR A 269 -25.50 -0.10 -3.76
N ASP A 270 -25.88 -0.93 -2.80
CA ASP A 270 -27.13 -0.75 -2.08
C ASP A 270 -27.03 0.37 -1.03
N ALA A 271 -28.10 0.59 -0.27
CA ALA A 271 -28.12 1.58 0.80
C ALA A 271 -27.24 1.19 2.01
N ASN A 272 -26.90 -0.09 2.18
CA ASN A 272 -26.11 -0.62 3.29
C ASN A 272 -24.60 -0.64 3.01
N GLY A 273 -24.19 -0.37 1.76
CA GLY A 273 -22.78 -0.37 1.37
C GLY A 273 -22.30 -1.63 0.67
N ASN A 274 -23.17 -2.60 0.43
CA ASN A 274 -22.84 -3.79 -0.35
C ASN A 274 -22.63 -3.39 -1.82
N ILE A 275 -21.55 -3.87 -2.44
CA ILE A 275 -21.32 -3.69 -3.88
C ILE A 275 -22.33 -4.56 -4.62
N LEU A 276 -23.06 -4.00 -5.59
CA LEU A 276 -24.06 -4.73 -6.39
C LEU A 276 -23.52 -5.08 -7.78
N SER A 277 -22.73 -4.19 -8.39
CA SER A 277 -22.13 -4.45 -9.70
C SER A 277 -20.77 -3.78 -9.88
N LEU A 278 -19.96 -4.34 -10.77
CA LEU A 278 -18.72 -3.78 -11.27
C LEU A 278 -18.63 -4.00 -12.78
N SER A 279 -18.51 -2.94 -13.57
CA SER A 279 -18.18 -3.05 -15.00
C SER A 279 -16.77 -2.53 -15.22
N ARG A 280 -15.89 -3.35 -15.82
CA ARG A 280 -14.49 -2.98 -16.08
C ARG A 280 -14.16 -3.12 -17.56
N TYR A 281 -13.46 -2.11 -18.07
CA TYR A 281 -12.94 -2.11 -19.42
C TYR A 281 -11.42 -2.10 -19.42
N ALA A 282 -10.83 -2.88 -20.32
CA ALA A 282 -9.41 -2.83 -20.65
C ALA A 282 -9.22 -2.99 -22.17
N GLY A 283 -8.38 -2.13 -22.75
CA GLY A 283 -8.08 -2.19 -24.18
C GLY A 283 -9.32 -2.15 -25.08
N GLY A 284 -10.40 -1.50 -24.63
CA GLY A 284 -11.64 -1.33 -25.42
C GLY A 284 -12.70 -2.37 -25.20
N ASN A 285 -12.32 -3.51 -24.62
CA ASN A 285 -13.22 -4.60 -24.32
C ASN A 285 -13.74 -4.41 -22.89
N GLN A 286 -15.01 -4.74 -22.69
CA GLN A 286 -15.49 -5.01 -21.34
C GLN A 286 -14.89 -6.35 -20.96
N ILE A 287 -14.01 -6.35 -19.95
CA ILE A 287 -13.36 -7.56 -19.45
C ILE A 287 -14.18 -8.14 -18.30
N ASP A 288 -14.74 -7.27 -17.44
CA ASP A 288 -15.61 -7.70 -16.36
C ASP A 288 -16.99 -7.03 -16.48
N ASP A 289 -18.06 -7.82 -16.30
CA ASP A 289 -19.42 -7.36 -16.02
C ASP A 289 -19.97 -8.09 -14.79
N LEU A 290 -19.40 -7.76 -13.63
CA LEU A 290 -19.64 -8.48 -12.40
C LEU A 290 -20.96 -8.08 -11.76
N SER A 291 -21.75 -9.08 -11.38
CA SER A 291 -22.91 -8.93 -10.52
C SER A 291 -22.70 -9.68 -9.20
N TYR A 292 -22.93 -8.99 -8.09
CA TYR A 292 -22.70 -9.49 -6.73
C TYR A 292 -24.03 -9.91 -6.12
N HIS A 293 -24.13 -11.15 -5.68
CA HIS A 293 -25.38 -11.76 -5.23
C HIS A 293 -25.37 -11.97 -3.71
N TYR A 294 -26.34 -11.41 -3.01
CA TYR A 294 -26.46 -11.50 -1.55
C TYR A 294 -27.69 -12.32 -1.15
N THR A 295 -27.81 -12.61 0.15
CA THR A 295 -28.97 -13.31 0.71
C THR A 295 -30.18 -12.39 0.83
N TYR A 296 -31.32 -12.79 0.25
CA TYR A 296 -32.61 -12.13 0.40
C TYR A 296 -33.61 -13.05 1.09
N ASP A 297 -34.70 -12.48 1.60
CA ASP A 297 -35.80 -13.21 2.26
C ASP A 297 -36.74 -13.97 1.30
N VAL A 298 -36.28 -14.21 0.08
CA VAL A 298 -36.99 -14.94 -0.98
C VAL A 298 -36.16 -16.13 -1.46
N ASP A 299 -36.82 -17.05 -2.17
CA ASP A 299 -36.14 -18.18 -2.81
C ASP A 299 -35.07 -17.66 -3.80
N PRO A 300 -33.80 -18.09 -3.70
CA PRO A 300 -32.74 -17.72 -4.64
C PRO A 300 -33.10 -17.94 -6.11
N ALA A 301 -33.94 -18.94 -6.42
CA ALA A 301 -34.40 -19.20 -7.78
C ALA A 301 -35.28 -18.06 -8.36
N GLN A 302 -35.76 -17.15 -7.51
CA GLN A 302 -36.52 -15.97 -7.92
C GLN A 302 -35.66 -14.70 -7.99
N LEU A 303 -34.40 -14.76 -7.56
CA LEU A 303 -33.51 -13.61 -7.61
C LEU A 303 -33.06 -13.36 -9.05
N PRO A 304 -33.10 -12.11 -9.52
CA PRO A 304 -32.57 -11.75 -10.81
C PRO A 304 -31.04 -11.82 -10.81
N GLU A 305 -30.46 -11.85 -12.01
CA GLU A 305 -29.01 -11.87 -12.21
C GLU A 305 -28.30 -10.62 -11.64
N VAL A 306 -29.02 -9.53 -11.40
CA VAL A 306 -28.47 -8.31 -10.81
C VAL A 306 -29.18 -8.01 -9.49
N SER A 307 -28.44 -8.01 -8.38
CA SER A 307 -29.00 -7.80 -7.02
C SER A 307 -29.73 -6.47 -6.82
N SER A 308 -29.40 -5.43 -7.60
CA SER A 308 -30.14 -4.16 -7.60
C SER A 308 -31.60 -4.29 -8.09
N GLN A 309 -31.93 -5.39 -8.76
CA GLN A 309 -33.28 -5.70 -9.26
C GLN A 309 -34.01 -6.72 -8.39
N ALA A 310 -33.39 -7.18 -7.30
CA ALA A 310 -33.90 -8.26 -6.47
C ALA A 310 -35.32 -8.00 -5.97
N ILE A 311 -36.14 -9.05 -6.06
CA ILE A 311 -37.42 -9.11 -5.36
C ILE A 311 -37.15 -9.55 -3.92
N GLY A 312 -37.84 -8.96 -2.94
CA GLY A 312 -37.62 -9.24 -1.52
C GLY A 312 -36.74 -8.20 -0.81
N GLN A 313 -36.53 -8.42 0.47
CA GLN A 313 -35.68 -7.60 1.33
C GLN A 313 -34.35 -8.30 1.55
N LEU A 314 -33.27 -7.51 1.59
CA LEU A 314 -31.95 -8.01 1.95
C LEU A 314 -32.01 -8.63 3.35
N TYR A 315 -31.70 -9.91 3.46
CA TYR A 315 -31.73 -10.63 4.72
C TYR A 315 -30.48 -10.36 5.56
N ASN A 316 -29.31 -10.32 4.90
CA ASN A 316 -28.02 -10.01 5.51
C ASN A 316 -27.00 -9.52 4.45
N ASN A 317 -25.82 -9.07 4.89
CA ASN A 317 -24.74 -8.61 4.01
C ASN A 317 -23.78 -9.74 3.56
N GLN A 318 -24.22 -11.00 3.57
CA GLN A 318 -23.38 -12.13 3.16
C GLN A 318 -23.43 -12.30 1.64
N LEU A 319 -22.29 -12.10 0.98
CA LEU A 319 -22.12 -12.35 -0.45
C LEU A 319 -22.17 -13.86 -0.70
N GLN A 320 -23.05 -14.30 -1.59
CA GLN A 320 -23.27 -15.71 -1.95
C GLN A 320 -22.36 -16.15 -3.10
N TYR A 321 -22.25 -15.32 -4.13
CA TYR A 321 -21.41 -15.56 -5.31
C TYR A 321 -21.32 -14.29 -6.18
N VAL A 322 -20.40 -14.32 -7.14
CA VAL A 322 -20.23 -13.29 -8.17
C VAL A 322 -20.37 -13.93 -9.55
N THR A 323 -21.24 -13.38 -10.39
CA THR A 323 -21.34 -13.73 -11.81
C THR A 323 -20.64 -12.69 -12.65
N ASP A 324 -20.16 -13.08 -13.82
CA ASP A 324 -19.57 -12.20 -14.83
C ASP A 324 -20.30 -12.39 -16.17
N GLY A 325 -20.92 -11.32 -16.64
CA GLY A 325 -21.66 -11.27 -17.91
C GLY A 325 -20.79 -11.03 -19.14
N ALA A 326 -19.53 -10.60 -18.99
CA ALA A 326 -18.60 -10.40 -20.10
C ALA A 326 -17.98 -11.73 -20.56
N GLY A 327 -17.75 -12.64 -19.60
CA GLY A 327 -17.07 -13.92 -19.79
C GLY A 327 -15.56 -13.74 -19.96
N ALA A 328 -14.82 -14.84 -19.88
CA ALA A 328 -13.35 -14.81 -20.00
C ALA A 328 -12.90 -14.22 -21.34
N SER A 329 -12.31 -13.02 -21.29
CA SER A 329 -11.80 -12.29 -22.45
C SER A 329 -10.28 -12.36 -22.55
N THR A 330 -9.56 -12.39 -21.42
CA THR A 330 -8.09 -12.33 -21.36
C THR A 330 -7.51 -13.11 -20.18
N VAL A 331 -6.18 -13.18 -20.08
CA VAL A 331 -5.49 -13.84 -18.93
C VAL A 331 -5.63 -12.98 -17.69
N GLY A 332 -6.11 -13.57 -16.59
CA GLY A 332 -6.33 -12.86 -15.32
C GLY A 332 -7.70 -12.16 -15.23
N ASP A 333 -8.56 -12.39 -16.23
CA ASP A 333 -9.96 -11.98 -16.23
C ASP A 333 -10.78 -12.84 -15.25
N LEU A 334 -11.70 -12.22 -14.52
CA LEU A 334 -12.60 -12.99 -13.66
C LEU A 334 -13.67 -13.64 -14.54
N THR A 335 -14.17 -14.79 -14.09
CA THR A 335 -15.33 -15.43 -14.71
C THR A 335 -16.39 -15.63 -13.66
N SER A 336 -17.61 -15.93 -14.11
CA SER A 336 -18.67 -16.36 -13.20
C SER A 336 -18.16 -17.48 -12.30
N GLN A 337 -18.34 -17.31 -10.99
CA GLN A 337 -17.84 -18.27 -10.00
C GLN A 337 -18.60 -19.59 -10.08
N PRO A 338 -17.94 -20.73 -9.81
CA PRO A 338 -18.64 -21.99 -9.64
C PRO A 338 -19.38 -21.99 -8.31
N GLY A 339 -20.50 -22.71 -8.24
CA GLY A 339 -21.07 -23.13 -6.98
C GLY A 339 -20.54 -24.49 -6.54
N HIS A 340 -21.17 -25.04 -5.50
CA HIS A 340 -20.67 -26.23 -4.79
C HIS A 340 -20.66 -27.52 -5.61
N ASP A 341 -21.46 -27.56 -6.66
CA ASP A 341 -21.55 -28.63 -7.65
C ASP A 341 -20.57 -28.45 -8.83
N GLY A 342 -19.76 -27.39 -8.80
CA GLY A 342 -18.81 -27.04 -9.87
C GLY A 342 -19.48 -26.41 -11.11
N ALA A 343 -20.81 -26.27 -11.13
CA ALA A 343 -21.52 -25.53 -12.16
C ALA A 343 -21.48 -24.03 -11.87
N VAL A 344 -21.78 -23.18 -12.85
CA VAL A 344 -21.84 -21.73 -12.63
C VAL A 344 -22.89 -21.41 -11.56
N ALA A 345 -22.48 -20.65 -10.54
CA ALA A 345 -23.30 -20.25 -9.40
C ALA A 345 -24.50 -19.41 -9.86
N THR A 346 -25.59 -20.10 -10.18
CA THR A 346 -26.91 -19.54 -10.55
C THR A 346 -28.01 -20.04 -9.61
N SER A 347 -27.67 -21.04 -8.78
CA SER A 347 -28.56 -21.69 -7.82
C SER A 347 -27.79 -22.42 -6.71
N SER A 348 -26.49 -22.70 -6.90
CA SER A 348 -25.55 -23.14 -5.87
C SER A 348 -24.63 -21.98 -5.48
N GLN A 349 -24.40 -21.81 -4.18
CA GLN A 349 -23.60 -20.70 -3.63
C GLN A 349 -22.11 -20.97 -3.88
N ASN A 350 -21.29 -19.92 -4.03
CA ASN A 350 -19.83 -20.07 -4.02
C ASN A 350 -19.29 -20.01 -2.58
N TYR A 351 -19.86 -19.08 -1.81
CA TYR A 351 -19.50 -18.78 -0.44
C TYR A 351 -20.53 -19.35 0.52
N GLU A 352 -20.07 -20.07 1.55
CA GLU A 352 -20.90 -20.45 2.71
C GLU A 352 -20.33 -19.84 3.99
N TYR A 353 -21.23 -19.60 4.95
CA TYR A 353 -20.90 -18.98 6.22
C TYR A 353 -21.41 -19.83 7.38
N ASP A 354 -20.72 -19.80 8.52
CA ASP A 354 -21.25 -20.35 9.76
C ASP A 354 -22.39 -19.50 10.35
N GLU A 355 -23.00 -19.97 11.44
CA GLU A 355 -24.15 -19.32 12.09
C GLU A 355 -23.86 -17.90 12.60
N ILE A 356 -22.58 -17.55 12.81
CA ILE A 356 -22.17 -16.22 13.27
C ILE A 356 -21.57 -15.36 12.15
N GLY A 357 -21.54 -15.88 10.92
CA GLY A 357 -21.19 -15.15 9.71
C GLY A 357 -19.72 -15.20 9.30
N ASN A 358 -18.93 -16.14 9.82
CA ASN A 358 -17.59 -16.38 9.29
C ASN A 358 -17.66 -17.17 7.99
N LEU A 359 -16.84 -16.81 7.00
CA LEU A 359 -16.73 -17.60 5.77
C LEU A 359 -16.15 -18.98 6.09
N VAL A 360 -16.86 -20.06 5.71
CA VAL A 360 -16.43 -21.45 5.90
C VAL A 360 -16.11 -22.18 4.60
N ARG A 361 -16.53 -21.66 3.44
CA ARG A 361 -16.26 -22.28 2.14
C ARG A 361 -16.12 -21.23 1.04
N ASP A 362 -15.24 -21.49 0.08
CA ASP A 362 -15.08 -20.70 -1.15
C ASP A 362 -14.72 -21.65 -2.31
N SER A 363 -15.73 -22.01 -3.11
CA SER A 363 -15.57 -23.03 -4.15
C SER A 363 -14.71 -22.55 -5.32
N SER A 364 -14.72 -21.26 -5.63
CA SER A 364 -13.89 -20.63 -6.66
C SER A 364 -12.40 -20.78 -6.33
N GLU A 365 -12.05 -20.68 -5.05
CA GLU A 365 -10.69 -20.87 -4.54
C GLU A 365 -10.39 -22.33 -4.15
N GLN A 366 -11.32 -23.26 -4.42
CA GLN A 366 -11.20 -24.69 -4.08
C GLN A 366 -11.02 -24.92 -2.58
N ILE A 367 -11.58 -24.04 -1.75
CA ILE A 367 -11.57 -24.14 -0.30
C ILE A 367 -12.83 -24.91 0.11
N GLU A 368 -12.64 -26.08 0.72
CA GLU A 368 -13.75 -26.92 1.21
C GLU A 368 -14.18 -26.55 2.63
N GLU A 369 -13.24 -26.11 3.47
CA GLU A 369 -13.51 -25.75 4.87
C GLU A 369 -12.52 -24.68 5.37
N ILE A 370 -13.03 -23.68 6.06
CA ILE A 370 -12.25 -22.72 6.87
C ILE A 370 -12.63 -22.93 8.33
N VAL A 371 -11.66 -23.39 9.13
CA VAL A 371 -11.84 -23.59 10.56
C VAL A 371 -11.43 -22.33 11.31
N TRP A 372 -12.35 -21.77 12.08
CA TRP A 372 -12.11 -20.59 12.91
C TRP A 372 -11.88 -20.96 14.37
N ASN A 373 -10.90 -20.32 15.01
CA ASN A 373 -10.69 -20.48 16.43
C ASN A 373 -11.65 -19.59 17.25
N VAL A 374 -11.66 -19.79 18.57
CA VAL A 374 -12.50 -19.02 19.51
C VAL A 374 -12.17 -17.52 19.59
N GLN A 375 -11.05 -17.08 19.00
CA GLN A 375 -10.67 -15.66 18.90
C GLN A 375 -11.16 -15.01 17.59
N GLY A 376 -11.91 -15.74 16.75
CA GLY A 376 -12.34 -15.25 15.44
C GLY A 376 -11.18 -15.15 14.44
N LYS A 377 -10.20 -16.05 14.52
CA LYS A 377 -9.08 -16.14 13.56
C LYS A 377 -9.15 -17.47 12.80
N VAL A 378 -8.83 -17.42 11.51
CA VAL A 378 -8.68 -18.62 10.68
C VAL A 378 -7.55 -19.48 11.25
N GLN A 379 -7.89 -20.67 11.73
CA GLN A 379 -6.95 -21.65 12.25
C GLN A 379 -6.48 -22.59 11.14
N GLU A 380 -7.39 -23.06 10.31
CA GLU A 380 -7.09 -23.97 9.19
C GLU A 380 -7.90 -23.57 7.95
N VAL A 381 -7.32 -23.84 6.78
CA VAL A 381 -8.00 -23.79 5.48
C VAL A 381 -7.71 -25.11 4.79
N HIS A 382 -8.75 -25.91 4.60
CA HIS A 382 -8.70 -27.17 3.87
C HIS A 382 -9.09 -26.92 2.41
N PHE A 383 -8.31 -27.49 1.50
CA PHE A 383 -8.51 -27.37 0.06
C PHE A 383 -8.97 -28.70 -0.52
N GLU A 384 -9.73 -28.63 -1.62
CA GLU A 384 -10.20 -29.82 -2.32
C GLU A 384 -9.04 -30.78 -2.67
N ALA A 385 -9.25 -32.07 -2.41
CA ALA A 385 -8.26 -33.10 -2.70
C ALA A 385 -7.93 -33.19 -4.20
N GLY A 386 -6.65 -33.48 -4.50
CA GLY A 386 -6.17 -33.68 -5.88
C GLY A 386 -5.98 -32.40 -6.69
N LYS A 387 -6.15 -31.22 -6.08
CA LYS A 387 -5.85 -29.92 -6.70
C LYS A 387 -4.38 -29.52 -6.51
N PRO A 388 -3.80 -28.71 -7.41
CA PRO A 388 -2.46 -28.18 -7.23
C PRO A 388 -2.40 -27.27 -6.00
N GLY A 389 -1.43 -27.50 -5.11
CA GLY A 389 -1.22 -26.65 -3.94
C GLY A 389 -1.17 -27.44 -2.63
N PRO A 390 -1.12 -26.74 -1.49
CA PRO A 390 -1.25 -27.39 -0.20
C PRO A 390 -2.67 -27.94 -0.04
N SER A 391 -2.78 -29.11 0.57
CA SER A 391 -4.07 -29.65 1.00
C SER A 391 -4.62 -28.90 2.21
N VAL A 392 -3.73 -28.39 3.08
CA VAL A 392 -4.12 -27.60 4.25
C VAL A 392 -3.16 -26.42 4.47
N LEU A 393 -3.72 -25.25 4.77
CA LEU A 393 -2.99 -24.16 5.43
C LEU A 393 -3.34 -24.14 6.91
N GLN A 394 -2.33 -24.14 7.79
CA GLN A 394 -2.54 -23.99 9.22
C GLN A 394 -1.88 -22.72 9.75
N TYR A 395 -2.55 -22.08 10.70
CA TYR A 395 -2.11 -20.84 11.34
C TYR A 395 -2.05 -21.00 12.85
N GLU A 396 -1.01 -20.42 13.45
CA GLU A 396 -0.89 -20.33 14.90
C GLU A 396 -0.84 -18.88 15.33
N TYR A 397 -1.49 -18.58 16.44
CA TYR A 397 -1.58 -17.23 16.99
C TYR A 397 -1.07 -17.20 18.43
N ASP A 398 -0.61 -16.03 18.86
CA ASP A 398 -0.37 -15.75 20.27
C ASP A 398 -1.70 -15.45 20.99
N PRO A 399 -1.71 -15.37 22.33
CA PRO A 399 -2.91 -15.00 23.09
C PRO A 399 -3.48 -13.61 22.76
N MET A 400 -2.71 -12.72 22.12
CA MET A 400 -3.13 -11.39 21.67
C MET A 400 -3.71 -11.40 20.24
N GLY A 401 -3.69 -12.55 19.56
CA GLY A 401 -4.21 -12.72 18.20
C GLY A 401 -3.22 -12.36 17.09
N ASN A 402 -1.93 -12.19 17.40
CA ASN A 402 -0.88 -12.01 16.38
C ASN A 402 -0.53 -13.36 15.77
N ARG A 403 -0.44 -13.44 14.44
CA ARG A 403 -0.07 -14.67 13.74
C ARG A 403 1.42 -14.95 13.95
N LEU A 404 1.73 -16.11 14.52
CA LEU A 404 3.08 -16.58 14.80
C LEU A 404 3.63 -17.54 13.74
N ALA A 405 2.75 -18.31 13.08
CA ALA A 405 3.16 -19.26 12.07
C ALA A 405 2.13 -19.42 10.95
N LYS A 406 2.62 -19.81 9.78
CA LYS A 406 1.83 -20.33 8.65
C LYS A 406 2.50 -21.62 8.18
N LYS A 407 1.78 -22.73 8.18
CA LYS A 407 2.23 -24.03 7.69
C LYS A 407 1.47 -24.38 6.42
N LYS A 408 2.15 -25.03 5.48
CA LYS A 408 1.57 -25.60 4.25
C LYS A 408 1.73 -27.11 4.34
N LEU A 409 0.64 -27.84 4.40
CA LEU A 409 0.64 -29.29 4.42
C LEU A 409 0.23 -29.80 3.03
N TYR A 410 0.98 -30.76 2.52
CA TYR A 410 0.70 -31.44 1.26
C TYR A 410 0.38 -32.89 1.59
N VAL A 411 -0.66 -33.45 0.97
CA VAL A 411 -0.85 -34.90 1.01
C VAL A 411 0.24 -35.53 0.13
N ASP A 412 1.04 -36.42 0.71
CA ASP A 412 1.99 -37.24 -0.05
C ASP A 412 1.18 -38.12 -1.02
N GLY A 413 1.47 -38.00 -2.32
CA GLY A 413 0.83 -38.78 -3.39
C GLY A 413 1.26 -40.23 -3.44
#